data_AF-A0A370EZM8-F1
#
_entry.id   AF-A0A370EZM8-F1
#
_cell.length_a   1.000
_cell.length_b   1.000
_cell.length_c   1.000
_cell.angle_alpha   90.00
_cell.angle_beta   90.00
_cell.angle_gamma   90.00
#
_symmetry.space_group_name_H-M   'P 1'
#
loop_
_entity.id
_entity.type
_entity.pdbx_description
1 polymer ?
#
loop_
_entity_poly.entity_id
_entity_poly.type
_entity_poly.pdbx_seq_one_letter_code
_entity_poly.pdbx_strand_id
1 'polypeptide(L)'
;MAVAAAATAREVLSGTGSAGFVTGYAEVFRRHPEITSIVHVHTPWLGGWAQTHRTLRIKYAASQRLTLSRDIPPHIDRSQSPGNFILDRLVDDPDLVATFEANGGVNVIGRDGLLELAKFVVLLEEGAQYQALGELVGGTVDFDKTNLVAQWGRSGLLDEARRRGLV
;
A
#
# COMPACT_ATOMS: atom_id res chain seq x y z
N MET A 1 18.61 -1.01 12.99
CA MET A 1 17.83 -0.27 11.98
C MET A 1 18.73 -0.06 10.78
N ALA A 2 18.37 -0.55 9.60
CA ALA A 2 19.09 -0.23 8.37
C ALA A 2 18.44 1.02 7.76
N VAL A 3 19.24 2.05 7.50
CA VAL A 3 18.80 3.28 6.81
C VAL A 3 19.36 3.21 5.40
N ALA A 4 18.49 3.09 4.39
CA ALA A 4 18.91 3.26 3.01
C ALA A 4 18.76 4.74 2.64
N ALA A 5 19.89 5.40 2.42
CA ALA A 5 19.92 6.72 1.80
C ALA A 5 19.88 6.55 0.28
N ALA A 6 19.05 7.34 -0.39
CA ALA A 6 18.98 7.37 -1.84
C ALA A 6 20.29 7.93 -2.41
N ALA A 7 21.21 7.03 -2.76
CA ALA A 7 22.34 7.31 -3.62
C ALA A 7 22.17 6.49 -4.91
N THR A 8 22.66 7.02 -6.01
CA THR A 8 22.48 6.60 -7.39
C THR A 8 22.99 5.20 -7.76
N ALA A 9 23.34 4.36 -6.78
CA ALA A 9 23.74 2.98 -6.95
C ALA A 9 23.04 2.15 -5.86
N ARG A 10 22.78 0.85 -6.13
CA ARG A 10 22.30 -0.14 -5.13
C ARG A 10 23.34 -0.41 -4.02
N GLU A 11 24.23 0.54 -3.76
CA GLU A 11 25.35 0.46 -2.85
C GLU A 11 24.89 0.86 -1.44
N VAL A 12 25.21 0.01 -0.47
CA VAL A 12 24.97 0.29 0.93
C VAL A 12 26.11 1.15 1.45
N LEU A 13 25.85 2.43 1.70
CA LEU A 13 26.85 3.38 2.19
C LEU A 13 27.17 3.21 3.69
N SER A 14 26.24 2.64 4.47
CA SER A 14 26.43 2.42 5.91
C SER A 14 25.56 1.28 6.46
N GLY A 15 26.04 0.62 7.51
CA GLY A 15 25.36 -0.47 8.20
C GLY A 15 25.61 -1.86 7.59
N THR A 16 25.52 -2.89 8.43
CA THR A 16 25.73 -4.30 8.06
C THR A 16 24.47 -5.14 8.31
N GLY A 17 23.29 -4.50 8.29
CA GLY A 17 22.02 -5.15 8.60
C GLY A 17 21.72 -6.27 7.60
N SER A 18 21.08 -7.34 8.08
CA SER A 18 20.73 -8.52 7.28
C SER A 18 19.56 -8.31 6.31
N ALA A 19 18.95 -7.12 6.28
CA ALA A 19 17.81 -6.80 5.42
C ALA A 19 18.27 -6.58 3.97
N GLY A 20 18.71 -7.65 3.31
CA GLY A 20 19.20 -7.64 1.92
C GLY A 20 18.16 -7.28 0.86
N PHE A 21 16.88 -7.14 1.25
CA PHE A 21 15.80 -6.73 0.36
C PHE A 21 15.71 -5.19 0.20
N VAL A 22 16.34 -4.40 1.07
CA VAL A 22 16.16 -2.93 1.11
C VAL A 22 16.65 -2.26 -0.19
N THR A 23 17.74 -2.76 -0.77
CA THR A 23 18.24 -2.28 -2.08
C THR A 23 17.27 -2.55 -3.23
N GLY A 24 16.32 -3.48 -3.05
CA GLY A 24 15.28 -3.80 -4.02
C GLY A 24 14.30 -2.66 -4.27
N TYR A 25 14.17 -1.69 -3.35
CA TYR A 25 13.28 -0.54 -3.49
C TYR A 25 13.96 0.73 -4.01
N ALA A 26 15.29 0.75 -4.14
CA ALA A 26 16.04 1.96 -4.53
C ALA A 26 15.51 2.58 -5.83
N GLU A 27 15.16 1.74 -6.81
CA GLU A 27 14.63 2.19 -8.09
C GLU A 27 13.21 2.78 -7.98
N VAL A 28 12.40 2.32 -7.01
CA VAL A 28 11.09 2.90 -6.73
C VAL A 28 11.27 4.37 -6.31
N PHE A 29 12.09 4.62 -5.29
CA PHE A 29 12.36 5.98 -4.80
C PHE A 29 12.99 6.88 -5.87
N ARG A 30 13.84 6.31 -6.74
CA ARG A 30 14.48 7.06 -7.84
C ARG A 30 13.48 7.49 -8.91
N ARG A 31 12.57 6.60 -9.31
CA ARG A 31 11.58 6.87 -10.38
C ARG A 31 10.36 7.63 -9.88
N HIS A 32 10.03 7.47 -8.61
CA HIS A 32 8.87 8.04 -7.93
C HIS A 32 9.34 8.78 -6.68
N PRO A 33 9.97 9.97 -6.82
CA PRO A 33 10.50 10.74 -5.69
C PRO A 33 9.42 11.22 -4.72
N GLU A 34 8.16 11.20 -5.14
CA GLU A 34 7.00 11.46 -4.28
C GLU A 34 6.61 10.26 -3.40
N ILE A 35 7.27 9.10 -3.54
CA ILE A 35 7.28 8.04 -2.53
C ILE A 35 8.45 8.33 -1.57
N THR A 36 8.14 8.56 -0.30
CA THR A 36 9.14 8.91 0.71
C THR A 36 9.54 7.74 1.60
N SER A 37 8.70 6.71 1.67
CA SER A 37 8.86 5.62 2.63
C SER A 37 8.15 4.36 2.15
N ILE A 38 8.75 3.20 2.41
CA ILE A 38 8.12 1.88 2.24
C ILE A 38 8.41 1.07 3.49
N VAL A 39 7.41 0.39 4.04
CA VAL A 39 7.55 -0.53 5.17
C VAL A 39 7.05 -1.91 4.79
N HIS A 40 7.73 -2.94 5.28
CA HIS A 40 7.27 -4.32 5.20
C HIS A 40 6.73 -4.76 6.56
N VAL A 41 5.48 -5.19 6.62
CA VAL A 41 4.78 -5.52 7.88
C VAL A 41 4.07 -6.87 7.82
N HIS A 42 4.05 -7.56 8.95
CA HIS A 42 3.38 -8.85 9.15
C HIS A 42 2.27 -8.68 10.19
N THR A 43 1.31 -7.82 9.91
CA THR A 43 0.16 -7.62 10.80
C THR A 43 -0.87 -8.75 10.61
N PRO A 44 -1.58 -9.19 11.65
CA PRO A 44 -2.41 -10.39 11.59
C PRO A 44 -3.46 -10.42 10.46
N TRP A 45 -4.19 -9.33 10.24
CA TRP A 45 -5.30 -9.31 9.28
C TRP A 45 -4.85 -9.07 7.85
N LEU A 46 -3.92 -8.14 7.62
CA LEU A 46 -3.28 -8.00 6.30
C LEU A 46 -2.49 -9.26 5.92
N GLY A 47 -1.74 -9.84 6.85
CA GLY A 47 -1.05 -11.12 6.66
C GLY A 47 -2.03 -12.26 6.38
N GLY A 48 -3.15 -12.31 7.11
CA GLY A 48 -4.24 -13.25 6.84
C GLY A 48 -4.80 -13.10 5.43
N TRP A 49 -5.03 -11.87 4.95
CA TRP A 49 -5.47 -11.64 3.58
C TRP A 49 -4.40 -12.01 2.54
N ALA A 50 -3.11 -11.79 2.85
CA ALA A 50 -2.00 -12.17 1.97
C ALA A 50 -1.96 -13.68 1.67
N GLN A 51 -2.52 -14.52 2.53
CA GLN A 51 -2.68 -15.97 2.31
C GLN A 51 -3.71 -16.30 1.22
N THR A 52 -4.63 -15.39 0.91
CA THR A 52 -5.71 -15.65 -0.05
C THR A 52 -5.26 -15.57 -1.51
N HIS A 53 -4.12 -14.91 -1.77
CA HIS A 53 -3.60 -14.57 -3.09
C HIS A 53 -4.62 -13.79 -3.95
N ARG A 54 -5.49 -13.03 -3.29
CA ARG A 54 -6.49 -12.17 -3.93
C ARG A 54 -6.22 -10.70 -3.66
N THR A 55 -6.62 -9.85 -4.60
CA THR A 55 -6.66 -8.41 -4.40
C THR A 55 -7.58 -8.07 -3.21
N LEU A 56 -7.13 -7.18 -2.33
CA LEU A 56 -7.99 -6.56 -1.31
C LEU A 56 -8.53 -5.24 -1.88
N ARG A 57 -9.83 -5.20 -2.18
CA ARG A 57 -10.56 -3.94 -2.40
C ARG A 57 -10.69 -3.22 -1.06
N ILE A 58 -10.23 -1.98 -0.98
CA ILE A 58 -10.33 -1.15 0.24
C ILE A 58 -11.80 -0.74 0.41
N LYS A 59 -12.48 -1.26 1.42
CA LYS A 59 -13.89 -0.94 1.71
C LYS A 59 -14.07 -0.17 3.02
N TYR A 60 -12.99 0.04 3.77
CA TYR A 60 -13.04 0.77 5.03
C TYR A 60 -12.85 2.28 4.82
N ALA A 61 -13.79 3.06 5.34
CA ALA A 61 -13.90 4.50 5.07
C ALA A 61 -12.69 5.30 5.57
N ALA A 62 -12.11 4.93 6.71
CA ALA A 62 -10.96 5.64 7.25
C ALA A 62 -9.72 5.46 6.38
N SER A 63 -9.47 4.23 5.88
CA SER A 63 -8.37 3.97 4.95
C SER A 63 -8.63 4.61 3.59
N GLN A 64 -9.83 4.43 3.01
CA GLN A 64 -10.14 4.94 1.67
C GLN A 64 -10.09 6.46 1.58
N ARG A 65 -10.42 7.17 2.66
CA ARG A 65 -10.33 8.64 2.72
C ARG A 65 -8.94 9.15 2.40
N LEU A 66 -7.89 8.40 2.71
CA LEU A 66 -6.50 8.88 2.64
C LEU A 66 -5.80 8.52 1.34
N THR A 67 -6.49 7.86 0.40
CA THR A 67 -5.91 7.48 -0.88
C THR A 67 -6.95 7.43 -2.00
N LEU A 68 -6.51 7.62 -3.24
CA LEU A 68 -7.30 7.35 -4.43
C LEU A 68 -7.15 5.91 -4.93
N SER A 69 -6.12 5.19 -4.49
CA SER A 69 -6.00 3.76 -4.72
C SER A 69 -7.18 3.03 -4.09
N ARG A 70 -7.70 2.03 -4.80
CA ARG A 70 -8.86 1.24 -4.37
C ARG A 70 -8.49 -0.18 -4.04
N ASP A 71 -7.31 -0.64 -4.43
CA ASP A 71 -6.96 -2.05 -4.47
C ASP A 71 -5.53 -2.28 -3.97
N ILE A 72 -5.35 -3.35 -3.20
CA ILE A 72 -4.03 -3.86 -2.81
C ILE A 72 -3.81 -5.19 -3.55
N PRO A 73 -2.97 -5.21 -4.60
CA PRO A 73 -2.77 -6.40 -5.43
C PRO A 73 -1.83 -7.43 -4.78
N PRO A 74 -1.98 -8.72 -5.11
CA PRO A 74 -1.09 -9.79 -4.65
C PRO A 74 0.14 -9.93 -5.55
N HIS A 75 1.33 -9.82 -4.96
CA HIS A 75 2.60 -10.18 -5.57
C HIS A 75 2.88 -11.68 -5.36
N ILE A 76 2.44 -12.48 -6.34
CA ILE A 76 2.50 -13.94 -6.31
C ILE A 76 3.81 -14.47 -6.90
N ASP A 77 4.25 -13.93 -8.05
CA ASP A 77 5.47 -14.37 -8.73
C ASP A 77 6.73 -13.88 -8.00
N ARG A 78 7.35 -14.76 -7.22
CA ARG A 78 8.56 -14.46 -6.44
C ARG A 78 9.85 -14.41 -7.27
N SER A 79 9.80 -14.69 -8.57
CA SER A 79 10.94 -14.41 -9.46
C SER A 79 11.10 -12.91 -9.73
N GLN A 80 10.01 -12.14 -9.60
CA GLN A 80 10.03 -10.70 -9.65
C GLN A 80 10.39 -10.11 -8.28
N SER A 81 11.23 -9.07 -8.27
CA SER A 81 11.51 -8.35 -7.02
C SER A 81 10.31 -7.50 -6.59
N PRO A 82 10.07 -7.32 -5.28
CA PRO A 82 8.98 -6.45 -4.80
C PRO A 82 9.01 -5.03 -5.36
N GLY A 83 10.21 -4.44 -5.51
CA GLY A 83 10.36 -3.11 -6.09
C GLY A 83 9.94 -3.04 -7.56
N ASN A 84 10.30 -4.04 -8.37
CA ASN A 84 9.85 -4.10 -9.77
C ASN A 84 8.33 -4.30 -9.87
N PHE A 85 7.77 -5.17 -9.02
CA PHE A 85 6.32 -5.36 -8.98
C PHE A 85 5.59 -4.06 -8.63
N ILE A 86 6.08 -3.29 -7.65
CA ILE A 86 5.54 -1.97 -7.30
C ILE A 86 5.62 -1.01 -8.49
N LEU A 87 6.77 -0.94 -9.18
CA LEU A 87 6.94 -0.09 -10.35
C LEU A 87 5.96 -0.43 -11.48
N ASP A 88 5.71 -1.72 -11.71
CA ASP A 88 4.72 -2.15 -12.71
C ASP A 88 3.30 -1.74 -12.30
N ARG A 89 2.95 -1.87 -11.01
CA ARG A 89 1.62 -1.49 -10.51
C ARG A 89 1.39 0.02 -10.50
N LEU A 90 2.43 0.82 -10.28
CA LEU A 90 2.35 2.28 -10.32
C LEU A 90 2.03 2.84 -11.71
N VAL A 91 2.18 2.05 -12.79
CA VAL A 91 1.74 2.42 -14.14
C VAL A 91 0.21 2.51 -14.21
N ASP A 92 -0.48 1.56 -13.58
CA ASP A 92 -1.95 1.46 -13.61
C ASP A 92 -2.60 2.22 -12.46
N ASP A 93 -1.97 2.21 -11.28
CA ASP A 93 -2.41 2.89 -10.07
C ASP A 93 -1.31 3.82 -9.54
N PRO A 94 -1.25 5.08 -9.99
CA PRO A 94 -0.29 6.08 -9.49
C PRO A 94 -0.38 6.32 -7.97
N ASP A 95 -1.50 5.97 -7.34
CA ASP A 95 -1.76 6.16 -5.91
C ASP A 95 -1.54 4.88 -5.10
N LEU A 96 -0.99 3.82 -5.71
CA LEU A 96 -0.79 2.51 -5.12
C LEU A 96 -0.24 2.63 -3.69
N VAL A 97 -1.03 2.14 -2.74
CA VAL A 97 -0.70 2.28 -1.33
C VAL A 97 -0.03 1.06 -0.72
N ALA A 98 -0.22 -0.11 -1.31
CA ALA A 98 0.37 -1.33 -0.80
C ALA A 98 0.38 -2.45 -1.83
N THR A 99 1.19 -3.48 -1.56
CA THR A 99 1.16 -4.76 -2.28
C THR A 99 1.29 -5.91 -1.28
N PHE A 100 0.51 -6.97 -1.41
CA PHE A 100 0.72 -8.18 -0.61
C PHE A 100 1.92 -8.96 -1.16
N GLU A 101 2.79 -9.45 -0.29
CA GLU A 101 3.70 -10.53 -0.63
C GLU A 101 2.98 -11.86 -0.32
N ALA A 102 2.69 -12.66 -1.35
CA ALA A 102 1.87 -13.86 -1.19
C ALA A 102 2.44 -14.81 -0.12
N ASN A 103 1.58 -15.22 0.82
CA ASN A 103 1.92 -15.99 2.03
C ASN A 103 2.91 -15.35 3.01
N GLY A 104 3.24 -14.07 2.82
CA GLY A 104 4.14 -13.31 3.67
C GLY A 104 3.43 -12.13 4.32
N GLY A 105 4.01 -10.95 4.15
CA GLY A 105 3.50 -9.70 4.68
C GLY A 105 2.95 -8.76 3.62
N VAL A 106 2.92 -7.48 3.97
CA VAL A 106 2.54 -6.38 3.09
C VAL A 106 3.67 -5.38 3.00
N ASN A 107 3.93 -4.90 1.78
CA ASN A 107 4.67 -3.66 1.58
C ASN A 107 3.67 -2.50 1.53
N VAL A 108 3.72 -1.56 2.47
CA VAL A 108 2.92 -0.32 2.45
C VAL A 108 3.80 0.84 2.03
N ILE A 109 3.26 1.69 1.16
CA ILE A 109 3.93 2.78 0.48
C ILE A 109 3.39 4.10 1.04
N GLY A 110 4.30 5.00 1.45
CA GLY A 110 3.97 6.28 2.04
C GLY A 110 4.62 7.44 1.29
N ARG A 111 3.87 8.55 1.21
CA ARG A 111 4.25 9.80 0.51
C ARG A 111 4.50 10.96 1.47
N ASP A 112 3.98 10.88 2.69
CA ASP A 112 4.06 11.91 3.73
C ASP A 112 4.99 11.52 4.89
N GLY A 113 5.98 10.67 4.60
CA GLY A 113 6.96 10.19 5.57
C GLY A 113 6.49 9.03 6.45
N LEU A 114 7.41 8.55 7.29
CA LEU A 114 7.26 7.31 8.04
C LEU A 114 6.15 7.36 9.10
N LEU A 115 5.94 8.51 9.74
CA LEU A 115 4.92 8.65 10.78
C LEU A 115 3.50 8.49 10.22
N GLU A 116 3.21 9.18 9.11
CA GLU A 116 1.91 9.06 8.45
C GLU A 116 1.73 7.67 7.83
N LEU A 117 2.79 7.09 7.27
CA LEU A 117 2.79 5.70 6.82
C LEU A 117 2.44 4.72 7.96
N ALA A 118 3.02 4.89 9.15
CA ALA A 118 2.74 4.02 10.30
C ALA A 118 1.29 4.13 10.78
N LYS A 119 0.72 5.35 10.81
CA LYS A 119 -0.71 5.54 11.11
C LYS A 119 -1.58 4.88 10.04
N PHE A 120 -1.20 4.99 8.77
CA PHE A 120 -1.95 4.40 7.68
C PHE A 120 -1.93 2.87 7.69
N VAL A 121 -0.81 2.24 8.08
CA VAL A 121 -0.72 0.79 8.32
C VAL A 121 -1.79 0.34 9.31
N VAL A 122 -2.01 1.08 10.41
CA VAL A 122 -3.05 0.76 11.40
C VAL A 122 -4.44 0.76 10.75
N LEU A 123 -4.75 1.79 9.94
CA LEU A 123 -6.04 1.88 9.25
C LEU A 123 -6.23 0.79 8.20
N LEU A 124 -5.17 0.36 7.51
CA LEU A 124 -5.23 -0.77 6.58
C LEU A 124 -5.47 -2.09 7.31
N GLU A 125 -4.81 -2.30 8.45
CA GLU A 125 -5.01 -3.48 9.30
C GLU A 125 -6.44 -3.54 9.85
N GLU A 126 -6.96 -2.42 10.39
CA GLU A 126 -8.36 -2.31 10.82
C GLU A 126 -9.33 -2.58 9.66
N GLY A 127 -9.04 -2.04 8.47
CA GLY A 127 -9.86 -2.27 7.28
C GLY A 127 -9.89 -3.74 6.86
N ALA A 128 -8.73 -4.42 6.86
CA ALA A 128 -8.65 -5.85 6.58
C ALA A 128 -9.40 -6.67 7.64
N GLN A 129 -9.29 -6.30 8.92
CA GLN A 129 -10.04 -6.93 10.01
C GLN A 129 -11.55 -6.80 9.82
N TYR A 130 -12.05 -5.58 9.60
CA TYR A 130 -13.48 -5.36 9.38
C TYR A 130 -14.00 -6.09 8.16
N GLN A 131 -13.21 -6.16 7.09
CA GLN A 131 -13.61 -6.90 5.91
C GLN A 131 -13.66 -8.40 6.17
N ALA A 132 -12.65 -8.99 6.80
CA ALA A 132 -12.65 -10.40 7.17
C ALA A 132 -13.83 -10.76 8.09
N LEU A 133 -14.10 -9.93 9.11
CA LEU A 133 -15.25 -10.13 10.00
C LEU A 133 -16.59 -9.93 9.28
N GLY A 134 -16.68 -8.93 8.40
CA GLY A 134 -17.87 -8.63 7.61
C GLY A 134 -18.27 -9.78 6.70
N GLU A 135 -17.30 -10.48 6.10
CA GLU A 135 -17.57 -11.69 5.32
C GLU A 135 -18.26 -12.80 6.13
N LEU A 136 -18.01 -12.88 7.45
CA LEU A 136 -18.62 -13.89 8.32
C LEU A 136 -20.07 -13.60 8.69
N VAL A 137 -20.49 -12.32 8.70
CA VAL A 137 -21.80 -11.89 9.22
C VAL A 137 -22.81 -11.49 8.16
N GLY A 138 -22.40 -11.38 6.89
CA GLY A 138 -23.30 -10.98 5.80
C GLY A 138 -22.64 -10.56 4.49
N GLY A 139 -21.31 -10.58 4.42
CA GLY A 139 -20.54 -10.13 3.25
C GLY A 139 -20.20 -8.65 3.32
N THR A 140 -19.08 -8.25 2.72
CA THR A 140 -18.71 -6.84 2.59
C THR A 140 -19.08 -6.27 1.22
N VAL A 141 -19.66 -5.08 1.20
CA VAL A 141 -20.07 -4.39 -0.04
C VAL A 141 -19.13 -3.25 -0.37
N ASP A 142 -19.02 -2.91 -1.65
CA ASP A 142 -18.23 -1.76 -2.09
C ASP A 142 -18.92 -0.45 -1.71
N PHE A 143 -18.16 0.65 -1.73
CA PHE A 143 -18.70 1.98 -1.49
C PHE A 143 -19.70 2.38 -2.56
N ASP A 144 -20.81 2.98 -2.12
CA ASP A 144 -21.60 3.82 -3.01
C ASP A 144 -20.80 5.07 -3.43
N LYS A 145 -21.05 5.57 -4.63
CA LYS A 145 -20.35 6.76 -5.16
C LYS A 145 -20.49 7.97 -4.24
N THR A 146 -21.64 8.16 -3.61
CA THR A 146 -21.85 9.28 -2.67
C THR A 146 -20.97 9.15 -1.42
N ASN A 147 -20.65 7.93 -1.00
CA ASN A 147 -19.75 7.70 0.12
C ASN A 147 -18.30 8.02 -0.27
N LEU A 148 -17.85 7.64 -1.46
CA LEU A 148 -16.51 8.03 -1.96
C LEU A 148 -16.37 9.56 -2.05
N VAL A 149 -17.38 10.25 -2.58
CA VAL A 149 -17.42 11.73 -2.61
C VAL A 149 -17.29 12.31 -1.19
N ALA A 150 -18.04 11.76 -0.23
CA ALA A 150 -17.98 12.21 1.16
C ALA A 150 -16.63 11.91 1.84
N GLN A 151 -16.01 10.76 1.57
CA GLN A 151 -14.71 10.43 2.16
C GLN A 151 -13.62 11.32 1.56
N TRP A 152 -13.49 11.40 0.24
CA TRP A 152 -12.44 12.20 -0.39
C TRP A 152 -12.63 13.71 -0.20
N GLY A 153 -13.88 14.17 0.04
CA GLY A 153 -14.14 15.54 0.45
C GLY A 153 -13.53 15.89 1.82
N ARG A 154 -13.35 14.91 2.72
CA ARG A 154 -12.77 15.12 4.06
C ARG A 154 -11.25 15.19 4.07
N SER A 155 -10.58 14.74 3.01
CA SER A 155 -9.12 14.71 2.88
C SER A 155 -8.57 15.63 1.80
N GLY A 156 -9.44 16.33 1.06
CA GLY A 156 -9.04 17.18 -0.05
C GLY A 156 -8.73 16.42 -1.34
N LEU A 157 -8.98 15.11 -1.40
CA LEU A 157 -8.75 14.28 -2.58
C LEU A 157 -9.87 14.38 -3.63
N LEU A 158 -11.03 14.98 -3.28
CA LEU A 158 -12.22 14.96 -4.13
C LEU A 158 -12.01 15.62 -5.50
N ASP A 159 -11.30 16.75 -5.55
CA ASP A 159 -11.11 17.46 -6.83
C ASP A 159 -10.24 16.66 -7.79
N GLU A 160 -9.20 15.99 -7.27
CA GLU A 160 -8.38 15.07 -8.07
C GLU A 160 -9.17 13.84 -8.51
N ALA A 161 -9.96 13.26 -7.60
CA ALA A 161 -10.83 12.13 -7.93
C ALA A 161 -11.79 12.46 -9.08
N ARG A 162 -12.40 13.65 -9.08
CA ARG A 162 -13.26 14.15 -10.15
C ARG A 162 -12.50 14.37 -11.46
N ARG A 163 -11.32 15.00 -11.40
CA ARG A 163 -10.47 15.20 -12.59
C ARG A 163 -10.12 13.89 -13.28
N ARG A 164 -9.94 12.82 -12.49
CA ARG A 164 -9.61 11.46 -12.98
C ARG A 164 -10.83 10.58 -13.25
N GLY A 165 -12.06 11.10 -13.09
CA GLY A 165 -13.29 10.34 -13.36
C GLY A 165 -13.53 9.16 -12.41
N LEU A 166 -12.98 9.22 -11.18
CA LEU A 166 -13.15 8.17 -10.18
C LEU A 166 -14.50 8.26 -9.44
N VAL A 167 -15.13 9.44 -9.46
CA VAL A 167 -16.49 9.74 -8.94
C VAL A 167 -17.20 10.76 -9.81
#